data_AF-A0A0F9L6E0-F1
#
_entry.id   AF-A0A0F9L6E0-F1
#
_cell.length_a   1.000
_cell.length_b   1.000
_cell.length_c   1.000
_cell.angle_alpha   90.00
_cell.angle_beta   90.00
_cell.angle_gamma   90.00
#
_symmetry.space_group_name_H-M   'P 1'
#
loop_
_entity.id
_entity.type
_entity.pdbx_description
1 polymer ?
#
loop_
_entity_poly.entity_id
_entity_poly.type
_entity_poly.pdbx_seq_one_letter_code
_entity_poly.pdbx_strand_id
1 'polypeptide(L)'
;MGETKEPQTEQAELGFTTVNLPSRGVLYDDKIPDGQVGVRKIMGSEEALLLAQGSQGLERMEITLKKCVRLPNDFKHSDLLMTDRMACMLAMRTITFGPRYQFDYKCRYCGQQQQAEISILEDLDEATPDSLALKMAEKGIEDWTLEEPVHLDLPDAKKHITLRFLRGYDEQKIVRRTKRLLLQSVDPGDPSYLFRFALQIVSIDEEELDSKAGLSKRELFVRKLTATDTAAIRIAVDEVEPGIDLTVYPECRGCGAANSMPMPFTAEFFRPTRL
;
A
#
# COMPACT_ATOMS: atom_id res chain seq x y z
N MET A 1 -4.03 51.89 -26.95
CA MET A 1 -4.46 51.09 -25.79
C MET A 1 -3.72 49.77 -25.88
N GLY A 2 -2.75 49.58 -24.99
CA GLY A 2 -1.82 48.46 -25.03
C GLY A 2 -2.51 47.19 -24.55
N GLU A 3 -2.42 46.13 -25.35
CA GLU A 3 -2.73 44.78 -24.91
C GLU A 3 -1.46 44.18 -24.31
N THR A 4 -1.41 44.18 -22.98
CA THR A 4 -0.46 43.41 -22.18
C THR A 4 -0.72 41.92 -22.45
N LYS A 5 0.14 41.28 -23.25
CA LYS A 5 0.20 39.82 -23.31
C LYS A 5 0.86 39.32 -22.03
N GLU A 6 0.07 38.63 -21.21
CA GLU A 6 0.58 37.84 -20.08
C GLU A 6 1.58 36.79 -20.59
N PRO A 7 2.71 36.56 -19.88
CA PRO A 7 3.64 35.52 -20.26
C PRO A 7 3.02 34.16 -19.92
N GLN A 8 2.62 33.42 -20.96
CA GLN A 8 2.30 32.01 -20.86
C GLN A 8 3.56 31.29 -20.35
N THR A 9 3.48 30.79 -19.13
CA THR A 9 4.54 29.99 -18.53
C THR A 9 4.56 28.66 -19.26
N GLU A 10 5.53 28.50 -20.16
CA GLU A 10 5.82 27.26 -20.87
C GLU A 10 6.25 26.21 -19.82
N GLN A 11 5.28 25.50 -19.26
CA GLN A 11 5.55 24.32 -18.46
C GLN A 11 6.10 23.27 -19.41
N ALA A 12 7.39 22.97 -19.31
CA ALA A 12 7.97 21.81 -19.98
C ALA A 12 7.09 20.59 -19.67
N GLU A 13 6.49 19.98 -20.70
CA GLU A 13 5.70 18.76 -20.51
C GLU A 13 6.61 17.70 -19.89
N LEU A 14 6.41 17.43 -18.61
CA LEU A 14 7.10 16.35 -17.93
C LEU A 14 6.66 15.03 -18.58
N GLY A 15 7.62 14.35 -19.20
CA GLY A 15 7.39 13.02 -19.77
C GLY A 15 6.94 12.04 -18.69
N PHE A 16 5.84 11.34 -18.95
CA PHE A 16 5.39 10.21 -18.14
C PHE A 16 6.15 8.96 -18.61
N THR A 17 6.63 8.18 -17.65
CA THR A 17 7.20 6.84 -17.86
C THR A 17 6.14 5.80 -17.54
N THR A 18 6.03 4.77 -18.37
CA THR A 18 5.10 3.67 -18.11
C THR A 18 5.62 2.78 -16.98
N VAL A 19 4.75 2.49 -16.00
CA VAL A 19 5.03 1.63 -14.86
C VAL A 19 3.96 0.54 -14.82
N ASN A 20 4.38 -0.71 -14.59
CA ASN A 20 3.47 -1.83 -14.37
C ASN A 20 3.03 -1.83 -12.90
N LEU A 21 1.74 -2.01 -12.66
CA LEU A 21 1.18 -2.23 -11.33
C LEU A 21 1.40 -3.69 -10.91
N PRO A 22 1.71 -3.96 -9.63
CA PRO A 22 1.78 -5.33 -9.11
C PRO A 22 0.55 -6.16 -9.41
N SER A 23 -0.65 -5.59 -9.26
CA SER A 23 -1.91 -6.29 -9.56
C SER A 23 -2.13 -6.61 -11.04
N ARG A 24 -1.32 -6.03 -11.93
CA ARG A 24 -1.52 -6.05 -13.39
C ARG A 24 -2.90 -5.56 -13.84
N GLY A 25 -3.59 -4.82 -12.97
CA GLY A 25 -4.92 -4.28 -13.24
C GLY A 25 -6.06 -5.30 -13.24
N VAL A 26 -5.79 -6.56 -12.88
CA VAL A 26 -6.75 -7.68 -12.91
C VAL A 26 -8.02 -7.38 -12.12
N LEU A 27 -7.88 -6.67 -10.99
CA LEU A 27 -8.99 -6.38 -10.07
C LEU A 27 -9.67 -5.03 -10.32
N TYR A 28 -9.57 -4.48 -11.54
CA TYR A 28 -10.10 -3.15 -11.90
C TYR A 28 -11.16 -3.17 -13.03
N ASP A 29 -11.83 -4.29 -13.26
CA ASP A 29 -12.91 -4.43 -14.25
C ASP A 29 -12.49 -3.93 -15.66
N ASP A 30 -11.32 -4.34 -16.14
CA ASP A 30 -10.72 -3.92 -17.42
C ASP A 30 -10.46 -2.42 -17.57
N LYS A 31 -10.61 -1.60 -16.52
CA LYS A 31 -10.34 -0.17 -16.59
C LYS A 31 -8.85 0.15 -16.67
N ILE A 32 -7.98 -0.77 -16.26
CA ILE A 32 -6.52 -0.70 -16.43
C ILE A 32 -6.06 -2.02 -17.10
N PRO A 33 -6.39 -2.24 -18.38
CA PRO A 33 -6.32 -3.57 -19.01
C PRO A 33 -4.90 -4.11 -19.11
N ASP A 34 -3.92 -3.24 -19.38
CA ASP A 34 -2.50 -3.64 -19.47
C ASP A 34 -1.79 -3.64 -18.11
N GLY A 35 -2.51 -3.32 -17.03
CA GLY A 35 -1.91 -3.11 -15.72
C GLY A 35 -0.90 -1.96 -15.68
N GLN A 36 -0.92 -1.06 -16.65
CA GLN A 36 0.06 -0.02 -16.84
C GLN A 36 -0.49 1.37 -16.52
N VAL A 37 0.34 2.17 -15.85
CA VAL A 37 0.03 3.57 -15.52
C VAL A 37 1.20 4.46 -15.91
N GLY A 38 0.91 5.73 -16.23
CA GLY A 38 1.96 6.72 -16.44
C GLY A 38 2.41 7.31 -15.12
N VAL A 39 3.71 7.35 -14.86
CA VAL A 39 4.31 8.01 -13.69
C VAL A 39 5.34 9.03 -14.13
N ARG A 40 5.28 10.25 -13.59
CA ARG A 40 6.29 11.30 -13.83
C ARG A 40 7.13 11.58 -12.60
N LYS A 41 8.23 12.31 -12.79
CA LYS A 41 9.05 12.85 -11.68
C LYS A 41 8.21 13.74 -10.76
N ILE A 42 8.53 13.68 -9.47
CA ILE A 42 8.05 14.59 -8.44
C ILE A 42 8.71 15.96 -8.68
N MET A 43 7.93 17.03 -8.69
CA MET A 43 8.45 18.40 -8.73
C MET A 43 8.63 18.94 -7.31
N GLY A 44 9.38 20.05 -7.17
CA GLY A 44 9.58 20.72 -5.88
C GLY A 44 8.27 21.08 -5.15
N SER A 45 7.17 21.32 -5.87
CA SER A 45 5.85 21.58 -5.26
C SER A 45 5.23 20.34 -4.62
N GLU A 46 5.44 19.16 -5.20
CA GLU A 46 5.03 17.88 -4.61
C GLU A 46 6.00 17.42 -3.53
N GLU A 47 7.30 17.66 -3.70
CA GLU A 47 8.30 17.43 -2.65
C GLU A 47 7.99 18.24 -1.38
N ALA A 48 7.71 19.54 -1.52
CA ALA A 48 7.31 20.39 -0.41
C ALA A 48 6.05 19.88 0.31
N LEU A 49 5.10 19.30 -0.44
CA LEU A 49 3.90 18.69 0.11
C LEU A 49 4.24 17.41 0.90
N LEU A 50 5.09 16.54 0.36
CA LEU A 50 5.50 15.29 1.00
C LEU A 50 6.31 15.52 2.28
N LEU A 51 7.15 16.57 2.30
CA LEU A 51 8.00 16.93 3.43
C LEU A 51 7.30 17.77 4.52
N ALA A 52 6.08 18.24 4.26
CA ALA A 52 5.33 18.99 5.25
C ALA A 52 5.20 18.20 6.57
N GLN A 53 5.12 18.88 7.71
CA GLN A 53 4.98 18.22 9.03
C GLN A 53 3.51 18.01 9.40
N GLY A 54 3.19 17.00 10.21
CA GLY A 54 1.85 16.78 10.78
C GLY A 54 1.14 15.49 10.33
N SER A 55 -0.08 15.29 10.83
CA SER A 55 -0.80 14.01 10.76
C SER A 55 -1.59 13.78 9.44
N GLN A 56 -1.13 14.36 8.33
CA GLN A 56 -1.85 14.35 7.03
C GLN A 56 -1.09 13.56 5.95
N GLY A 57 -0.21 12.63 6.34
CA GLY A 57 0.62 11.86 5.40
C GLY A 57 -0.18 11.19 4.27
N LEU A 58 -1.28 10.51 4.60
CA LEU A 58 -2.13 9.82 3.61
C LEU A 58 -2.85 10.79 2.66
N GLU A 59 -3.29 11.96 3.13
CA GLU A 59 -3.89 12.98 2.27
C GLU A 59 -2.87 13.56 1.30
N ARG A 60 -1.62 13.72 1.74
CA ARG A 60 -0.53 14.17 0.89
C ARG A 60 -0.16 13.13 -0.16
N MET A 61 -0.10 11.85 0.22
CA MET A 61 0.07 10.75 -0.73
C MET A 61 -1.03 10.77 -1.80
N GLU A 62 -2.29 10.93 -1.41
CA GLU A 62 -3.42 11.02 -2.34
C GLU A 62 -3.27 12.20 -3.32
N ILE A 63 -2.88 13.38 -2.84
CA ILE A 63 -2.65 14.56 -3.70
C ILE A 63 -1.46 14.33 -4.63
N THR A 64 -0.36 13.75 -4.14
CA THR A 64 0.82 13.44 -4.95
C THR A 64 0.49 12.43 -6.04
N LEU A 65 -0.21 11.34 -5.71
CA LEU A 65 -0.65 10.34 -6.69
C LEU A 65 -1.51 10.99 -7.78
N LYS A 66 -2.48 11.84 -7.42
CA LYS A 66 -3.31 12.56 -8.39
C LYS A 66 -2.53 13.45 -9.34
N LYS A 67 -1.44 14.06 -8.86
CA LYS A 67 -0.62 14.98 -9.66
C LYS A 67 0.40 14.25 -10.53
N CYS A 68 0.93 13.12 -10.07
CA CYS A 68 2.11 12.47 -10.63
C CYS A 68 1.80 11.15 -11.35
N VAL A 69 0.62 10.57 -11.14
CA VAL A 69 0.19 9.31 -11.76
C VAL A 69 -0.98 9.56 -12.71
N ARG A 70 -0.79 9.21 -13.98
CA ARG A 70 -1.82 9.21 -15.02
C ARG A 70 -2.44 7.82 -15.12
N LEU A 71 -3.74 7.76 -14.88
CA LEU A 71 -4.53 6.55 -14.97
C LEU A 71 -5.33 6.54 -16.28
N PRO A 72 -5.52 5.37 -16.92
CA PRO A 72 -6.37 5.25 -18.10
C PRO A 72 -7.86 5.29 -17.73
N ASN A 73 -8.72 5.47 -18.74
CA ASN A 73 -10.18 5.26 -18.65
C ASN A 73 -10.88 6.01 -17.50
N ASP A 74 -10.39 7.21 -17.15
CA ASP A 74 -10.88 8.01 -16.02
C ASP A 74 -10.94 7.25 -14.69
N PHE A 75 -10.09 6.23 -14.52
CA PHE A 75 -10.01 5.46 -13.28
C PHE A 75 -9.59 6.37 -12.12
N LYS A 76 -10.22 6.19 -10.96
CA LYS A 76 -9.97 7.05 -9.80
C LYS A 76 -8.79 6.53 -9.00
N HIS A 77 -7.87 7.43 -8.61
CA HIS A 77 -6.75 7.08 -7.73
C HIS A 77 -7.18 6.46 -6.39
N SER A 78 -8.37 6.84 -5.89
CA SER A 78 -8.94 6.27 -4.67
C SER A 78 -9.35 4.81 -4.80
N ASP A 79 -9.58 4.34 -6.03
CA ASP A 79 -10.09 2.99 -6.29
C ASP A 79 -8.94 1.99 -6.54
N LEU A 80 -7.71 2.48 -6.69
CA LEU A 80 -6.51 1.65 -6.71
C LEU A 80 -6.34 0.89 -5.39
N LEU A 81 -5.84 -0.33 -5.49
CA LEU A 81 -5.33 -1.14 -4.38
C LEU A 81 -4.32 -0.34 -3.57
N MET A 82 -4.32 -0.51 -2.25
CA MET A 82 -3.33 0.14 -1.39
C MET A 82 -1.89 -0.27 -1.77
N THR A 83 -1.70 -1.52 -2.19
CA THR A 83 -0.40 -2.05 -2.65
C THR A 83 0.04 -1.42 -3.98
N ASP A 84 -0.86 -1.26 -4.95
CA ASP A 84 -0.57 -0.57 -6.21
C ASP A 84 -0.26 0.92 -6.00
N ARG A 85 -0.97 1.57 -5.06
CA ARG A 85 -0.67 2.95 -4.66
C ARG A 85 0.74 3.06 -4.08
N MET A 86 1.13 2.11 -3.23
CA MET A 86 2.49 2.05 -2.70
C MET A 86 3.52 1.83 -3.81
N ALA A 87 3.26 0.93 -4.77
CA ALA A 87 4.12 0.71 -5.92
C ALA A 87 4.30 1.98 -6.77
N CYS A 88 3.23 2.75 -6.98
CA CYS A 88 3.31 4.06 -7.64
C CYS A 88 4.21 5.04 -6.86
N MET A 89 4.14 5.04 -5.51
CA MET A 89 5.01 5.90 -4.68
C MET A 89 6.49 5.49 -4.79
N LEU A 90 6.78 4.19 -4.78
CA LEU A 90 8.14 3.69 -5.01
C LEU A 90 8.64 4.04 -6.41
N ALA A 91 7.82 3.87 -7.44
CA ALA A 91 8.17 4.23 -8.80
C ALA A 91 8.47 5.73 -8.95
N MET A 92 7.63 6.60 -8.36
CA MET A 92 7.88 8.04 -8.33
C MET A 92 9.20 8.38 -7.64
N ARG A 93 9.51 7.74 -6.51
CA ARG A 93 10.80 7.88 -5.83
C ARG A 93 11.94 7.47 -6.76
N THR A 94 11.88 6.26 -7.31
CA THR A 94 12.93 5.71 -8.18
C THR A 94 13.18 6.57 -9.41
N ILE A 95 12.13 7.04 -10.09
CA ILE A 95 12.24 7.89 -11.28
C ILE A 95 12.82 9.27 -10.94
N THR A 96 12.51 9.80 -9.75
CA THR A 96 12.94 11.15 -9.35
C THR A 96 14.38 11.18 -8.81
N PHE A 97 14.72 10.25 -7.91
CA PHE A 97 15.95 10.29 -7.12
C PHE A 97 16.88 9.07 -7.35
N GLY A 98 16.52 8.18 -8.28
CA GLY A 98 17.23 6.93 -8.54
C GLY A 98 16.76 5.77 -7.65
N PRO A 99 17.20 4.53 -7.93
CA PRO A 99 16.74 3.33 -7.22
C PRO A 99 17.34 3.19 -5.83
N ARG A 100 18.45 3.88 -5.53
CA ARG A 100 19.15 3.75 -4.24
C ARG A 100 18.42 4.50 -3.14
N TYR A 101 18.23 3.84 -2.01
CA TYR A 101 17.65 4.41 -0.80
C TYR A 101 18.49 4.07 0.42
N GLN A 102 18.94 5.10 1.14
CA GLN A 102 19.65 4.95 2.41
C GLN A 102 18.74 5.25 3.59
N PHE A 103 18.88 4.45 4.65
CA PHE A 103 18.16 4.65 5.89
C PHE A 103 18.97 4.17 7.09
N ASP A 104 18.68 4.75 8.25
CA ASP A 104 19.24 4.32 9.52
C ASP A 104 18.38 3.23 10.14
N TYR A 105 19.03 2.25 10.78
CA TYR A 105 18.36 1.19 11.52
C TYR A 105 19.15 0.80 12.76
N LYS A 106 18.41 0.30 13.77
CA LYS A 106 19.01 -0.28 14.98
C LYS A 106 19.04 -1.79 14.85
N CYS A 107 20.22 -2.40 14.90
CA CYS A 107 20.36 -3.85 14.83
C CYS A 107 19.63 -4.52 16.00
N ARG A 108 18.76 -5.49 15.71
CA ARG A 108 17.98 -6.22 16.74
C ARG A 108 18.82 -7.16 17.61
N TYR A 109 20.04 -7.49 17.18
CA TYR A 109 20.92 -8.45 17.85
C TYR A 109 21.93 -7.78 18.78
N CYS A 110 22.65 -6.76 18.31
CA CYS A 110 23.67 -6.07 19.11
C CYS A 110 23.27 -4.66 19.56
N GLY A 111 22.12 -4.13 19.09
CA GLY A 111 21.61 -2.82 19.48
C GLY A 111 22.32 -1.62 18.87
N GLN A 112 23.35 -1.83 18.03
CA GLN A 112 24.07 -0.73 17.37
C GLN A 112 23.21 -0.05 16.31
N GLN A 113 23.32 1.28 16.23
CA GLN A 113 22.78 2.08 15.13
C GLN A 113 23.70 1.94 13.92
N GLN A 114 23.11 1.71 12.75
CA GLN A 114 23.81 1.47 11.48
C GLN A 114 23.05 2.17 10.35
N GLN A 115 23.75 2.42 9.25
CA GLN A 115 23.15 2.88 8.00
C GLN A 115 23.17 1.73 6.98
N ALA A 116 22.05 1.51 6.31
CA ALA A 116 21.91 0.60 5.18
C ALA A 116 21.64 1.38 3.89
N GLU A 117 21.98 0.78 2.76
CA GLU A 117 21.55 1.21 1.43
C GLU A 117 20.91 0.00 0.75
N ILE A 118 19.76 0.20 0.10
CA ILE A 118 19.11 -0.78 -0.76
C ILE A 118 18.84 -0.19 -2.14
N SER A 119 18.69 -1.06 -3.14
CA SER A 119 18.17 -0.79 -4.47
C SER A 119 16.69 -1.15 -4.51
N ILE A 120 15.79 -0.16 -4.61
CA ILE A 120 14.33 -0.36 -4.66
C ILE A 120 13.92 -1.30 -5.82
N LEU A 121 14.70 -1.33 -6.90
CA LEU A 121 14.40 -2.16 -8.08
C LEU A 121 14.96 -3.58 -8.00
N GLU A 122 15.99 -3.82 -7.20
CA GLU A 122 16.73 -5.10 -7.21
C GLU A 122 16.59 -5.86 -5.89
N ASP A 123 16.39 -5.15 -4.77
CA ASP A 123 16.37 -5.75 -3.42
C ASP A 123 14.94 -5.97 -2.88
N LEU A 124 13.91 -5.52 -3.60
CA LEU A 124 12.51 -5.68 -3.20
C LEU A 124 11.81 -6.64 -4.17
N ASP A 125 11.17 -7.66 -3.60
CA ASP A 125 10.41 -8.64 -4.38
C ASP A 125 9.03 -8.08 -4.75
N GLU A 126 8.57 -8.37 -5.97
CA GLU A 126 7.23 -8.05 -6.43
C GLU A 126 6.38 -9.32 -6.50
N ALA A 127 5.23 -9.29 -5.81
CA ALA A 127 4.17 -10.28 -5.95
C ALA A 127 3.20 -9.81 -7.04
N THR A 128 3.33 -10.40 -8.23
CA THR A 128 2.40 -10.28 -9.36
C THR A 128 1.45 -11.48 -9.41
N PRO A 129 0.29 -11.39 -10.10
CA PRO A 129 -0.59 -12.54 -10.35
C PRO A 129 0.17 -13.78 -10.84
N ASP A 130 1.10 -13.63 -11.78
CA ASP A 130 1.90 -14.75 -12.30
C ASP A 130 2.80 -15.37 -11.22
N SER A 131 3.49 -14.53 -10.43
CA SER A 131 4.36 -15.03 -9.35
C SER A 131 3.56 -15.69 -8.22
N LEU A 132 2.35 -15.20 -7.95
CA LEU A 132 1.43 -15.77 -6.98
C LEU A 132 0.89 -17.11 -7.50
N ALA A 133 0.51 -17.20 -8.77
CA ALA A 133 0.11 -18.45 -9.40
C ALA A 133 1.20 -19.53 -9.29
N LEU A 134 2.47 -19.16 -9.50
CA LEU A 134 3.60 -20.08 -9.29
C LEU A 134 3.71 -20.53 -7.82
N LYS A 135 3.60 -19.60 -6.85
CA LYS A 135 3.59 -19.95 -5.42
C LYS A 135 2.42 -20.86 -5.03
N MET A 136 1.27 -20.71 -5.68
CA MET A 136 0.09 -21.56 -5.46
C MET A 136 0.26 -22.94 -6.08
N ALA A 137 0.86 -23.03 -7.26
CA ALA A 137 1.21 -24.29 -7.89
C ALA A 137 2.19 -25.11 -7.03
N GLU A 138 3.17 -24.46 -6.37
CA GLU A 138 4.06 -25.12 -5.39
C GLU A 138 3.32 -25.68 -4.18
N LYS A 139 2.13 -25.14 -3.86
CA LYS A 139 1.23 -25.62 -2.80
C LYS A 139 0.20 -26.63 -3.31
N GLY A 140 0.27 -27.03 -4.57
CA GLY A 140 -0.63 -27.99 -5.19
C GLY A 140 -1.97 -27.40 -5.68
N ILE A 141 -2.06 -26.07 -5.79
CA ILE A 141 -3.21 -25.39 -6.38
C ILE A 141 -2.85 -25.04 -7.83
N GLU A 142 -3.23 -25.92 -8.76
CA GLU A 142 -3.05 -25.71 -10.20
C GLU A 142 -4.05 -24.66 -10.73
N ASP A 143 -3.68 -23.97 -11.81
CA ASP A 143 -4.51 -22.96 -12.51
C ASP A 143 -5.06 -21.84 -11.61
N TRP A 144 -4.34 -21.49 -10.54
CA TRP A 144 -4.74 -20.38 -9.67
C TRP A 144 -4.75 -19.04 -10.42
N THR A 145 -5.82 -18.27 -10.21
CA THR A 145 -6.02 -16.92 -10.72
C THR A 145 -6.18 -15.93 -9.57
N LEU A 146 -5.72 -14.69 -9.78
CA LEU A 146 -5.99 -13.62 -8.83
C LEU A 146 -7.47 -13.26 -8.90
N GLU A 147 -8.20 -13.56 -7.83
CA GLU A 147 -9.62 -13.32 -7.72
C GLU A 147 -9.97 -12.53 -6.45
N GLU A 148 -11.03 -11.75 -6.55
CA GLU A 148 -11.67 -11.08 -5.42
C GLU A 148 -13.17 -11.33 -5.51
N PRO A 149 -13.83 -11.81 -4.44
CA PRO A 149 -13.32 -11.89 -3.08
C PRO A 149 -12.51 -13.18 -2.74
N VAL A 150 -11.65 -13.08 -1.74
CA VAL A 150 -10.90 -14.21 -1.15
C VAL A 150 -11.78 -14.92 -0.12
N HIS A 151 -11.91 -16.23 -0.23
CA HIS A 151 -12.74 -17.05 0.65
C HIS A 151 -11.93 -17.63 1.82
N LEU A 152 -12.49 -17.59 3.03
CA LEU A 152 -11.82 -18.11 4.23
C LEU A 152 -12.83 -18.68 5.24
N ASP A 153 -12.55 -19.90 5.71
CA ASP A 153 -13.21 -20.47 6.88
C ASP A 153 -12.42 -20.16 8.14
N LEU A 154 -13.05 -19.43 9.08
CA LEU A 154 -12.40 -19.04 10.33
C LEU A 154 -12.20 -20.25 11.26
N PRO A 155 -10.97 -20.48 11.77
CA PRO A 155 -10.62 -21.67 12.53
C PRO A 155 -11.38 -21.82 13.84
N ASP A 156 -11.59 -20.74 14.61
CA ASP A 156 -12.23 -20.80 15.92
C ASP A 156 -13.70 -20.37 15.82
N ALA A 157 -14.01 -19.29 15.09
CA ALA A 157 -15.37 -18.81 14.93
C ALA A 157 -16.28 -19.77 14.13
N LYS A 158 -15.69 -20.65 13.30
CA LYS A 158 -16.42 -21.58 12.39
C LYS A 158 -17.40 -20.84 11.49
N LYS A 159 -16.97 -19.70 10.97
CA LYS A 159 -17.73 -18.84 10.06
C LYS A 159 -17.05 -18.81 8.71
N HIS A 160 -17.86 -18.87 7.65
CA HIS A 160 -17.38 -18.63 6.30
C HIS A 160 -17.39 -17.14 6.05
N ILE A 161 -16.26 -16.56 5.65
CA ILE A 161 -16.17 -15.14 5.31
C ILE A 161 -15.56 -14.96 3.93
N THR A 162 -15.93 -13.86 3.29
CA THR A 162 -15.31 -13.40 2.06
C THR A 162 -14.61 -12.08 2.30
N LEU A 163 -13.46 -11.88 1.67
CA LEU A 163 -12.55 -10.78 1.91
C LEU A 163 -12.24 -10.06 0.59
N ARG A 164 -12.12 -8.73 0.65
CA ARG A 164 -11.56 -7.92 -0.43
C ARG A 164 -10.27 -7.25 0.04
N PHE A 165 -9.38 -6.94 -0.89
CA PHE A 165 -8.21 -6.14 -0.62
C PHE A 165 -8.60 -4.67 -0.35
N LEU A 166 -7.76 -3.97 0.40
CA LEU A 166 -8.04 -2.57 0.72
C LEU A 166 -7.72 -1.66 -0.46
N ARG A 167 -8.56 -0.65 -0.67
CA ARG A 167 -8.38 0.37 -1.72
C ARG A 167 -8.06 1.73 -1.10
N GLY A 168 -7.58 2.69 -1.89
CA GLY A 168 -7.26 4.04 -1.43
C GLY A 168 -8.41 4.76 -0.69
N TYR A 169 -9.66 4.50 -1.06
CA TYR A 169 -10.83 5.07 -0.38
C TYR A 169 -11.00 4.54 1.07
N ASP A 170 -10.42 3.38 1.39
CA ASP A 170 -10.45 2.79 2.73
C ASP A 170 -9.44 3.45 3.67
N GLU A 171 -8.30 3.91 3.15
CA GLU A 171 -7.30 4.67 3.93
C GLU A 171 -7.95 5.87 4.64
N GLN A 172 -8.82 6.59 3.93
CA GLN A 172 -9.54 7.72 4.50
C GLN A 172 -10.53 7.31 5.59
N LYS A 173 -11.20 6.16 5.42
CA LYS A 173 -12.10 5.61 6.45
C LYS A 173 -11.30 5.26 7.70
N ILE A 174 -10.14 4.60 7.54
CA ILE A 174 -9.26 4.18 8.63
C ILE A 174 -8.78 5.40 9.43
N VAL A 175 -8.30 6.45 8.76
CA VAL A 175 -7.85 7.69 9.44
C VAL A 175 -8.98 8.33 10.22
N ARG A 176 -10.16 8.49 9.59
CA ARG A 176 -11.32 9.11 10.24
C ARG A 176 -11.81 8.30 11.44
N ARG A 177 -11.85 6.97 11.33
CA ARG A 177 -12.27 6.08 12.42
C ARG A 177 -11.27 6.10 13.57
N THR A 178 -9.98 6.03 13.26
CA THR A 178 -8.89 6.04 14.26
C THR A 178 -8.87 7.35 15.05
N LYS A 179 -8.95 8.51 14.36
CA LYS A 179 -9.07 9.82 15.04
C LYS A 179 -10.26 9.87 16.00
N ARG A 180 -11.42 9.36 15.57
CA ARG A 180 -12.63 9.35 16.40
C ARG A 180 -12.45 8.47 17.65
N LEU A 181 -11.88 7.28 17.50
CA LEU A 181 -11.70 6.35 18.61
C LEU A 181 -10.65 6.84 19.63
N LEU A 182 -9.55 7.45 19.15
CA LEU A 182 -8.55 8.08 20.02
C LEU A 182 -9.14 9.21 20.87
N LEU A 183 -10.03 10.03 20.30
CA LEU A 183 -10.73 11.08 21.06
C LEU A 183 -11.67 10.52 22.14
N GLN A 184 -12.16 9.30 21.97
CA GLN A 184 -13.10 8.68 22.89
C GLN A 184 -12.43 7.85 24.00
N SER A 185 -11.09 7.67 23.95
CA SER A 185 -10.30 6.92 24.95
C SER A 185 -10.81 5.48 25.22
N VAL A 186 -11.41 4.83 24.22
CA VAL A 186 -12.18 3.58 24.40
C VAL A 186 -11.31 2.32 24.38
N ASP A 187 -10.11 2.38 23.81
CA ASP A 187 -9.31 1.18 23.51
C ASP A 187 -7.81 1.44 23.79
N PRO A 188 -7.12 0.61 24.62
CA PRO A 188 -5.68 0.74 24.82
C PRO A 188 -4.86 0.24 23.62
N GLY A 189 -5.47 -0.50 22.68
CA GLY A 189 -4.82 -0.99 21.46
C GLY A 189 -4.92 -0.02 20.28
N ASP A 190 -4.24 -0.34 19.18
CA ASP A 190 -4.36 0.42 17.92
C ASP A 190 -5.76 0.24 17.31
N PRO A 191 -6.61 1.28 17.30
CA PRO A 191 -7.99 1.17 16.81
C PRO A 191 -8.07 0.89 15.30
N SER A 192 -6.98 1.17 14.57
CA SER A 192 -6.91 0.95 13.13
C SER A 192 -6.73 -0.52 12.76
N TYR A 193 -6.21 -1.35 13.69
CA TYR A 193 -5.92 -2.77 13.44
C TYR A 193 -7.19 -3.56 13.13
N LEU A 194 -8.15 -3.60 14.06
CA LEU A 194 -9.41 -4.32 13.87
C LEU A 194 -10.29 -3.71 12.77
N PHE A 195 -10.19 -2.39 12.58
CA PHE A 195 -10.99 -1.70 11.59
C PHE A 195 -10.58 -2.05 10.15
N ARG A 196 -9.29 -2.40 9.91
CA ARG A 196 -8.85 -2.90 8.60
C ARG A 196 -9.55 -4.21 8.23
N PHE A 197 -9.57 -5.19 9.14
CA PHE A 197 -10.31 -6.44 8.92
C PHE A 197 -11.79 -6.18 8.66
N ALA A 198 -12.41 -5.26 9.41
CA ALA A 198 -13.81 -4.91 9.21
C ALA A 198 -14.09 -4.29 7.83
N LEU A 199 -13.11 -3.62 7.21
CA LEU A 199 -13.23 -3.09 5.85
C LEU A 199 -12.97 -4.14 4.77
N GLN A 200 -12.13 -5.14 5.06
CA GLN A 200 -11.82 -6.26 4.17
C GLN A 200 -12.99 -7.25 4.07
N ILE A 201 -13.69 -7.53 5.17
CA ILE A 201 -14.83 -8.46 5.16
C ILE A 201 -15.94 -7.91 4.25
N VAL A 202 -16.37 -8.72 3.27
CA VAL A 202 -17.47 -8.45 2.34
C VAL A 202 -18.74 -9.15 2.83
N SER A 203 -18.67 -10.47 3.06
CA SER A 203 -19.79 -11.26 3.61
C SER A 203 -19.39 -12.18 4.78
N ILE A 204 -20.38 -12.58 5.57
CA ILE A 204 -20.27 -13.56 6.67
C ILE A 204 -21.43 -14.55 6.54
N ASP A 205 -21.14 -15.85 6.41
CA ASP A 205 -22.11 -16.92 6.17
C ASP A 205 -23.12 -16.53 5.06
N GLU A 206 -22.61 -16.07 3.91
CA GLU A 206 -23.41 -15.62 2.75
C GLU A 206 -24.23 -14.34 2.96
N GLU A 207 -24.24 -13.73 4.15
CA GLU A 207 -24.84 -12.41 4.37
C GLU A 207 -23.90 -11.32 3.84
N GLU A 208 -24.29 -10.67 2.73
CA GLU A 208 -23.59 -9.51 2.16
C GLU A 208 -23.70 -8.26 3.06
N LEU A 209 -22.56 -7.62 3.36
CA LEU A 209 -22.46 -6.53 4.36
C LEU A 209 -22.05 -5.17 3.77
N ASP A 210 -22.35 -4.94 2.48
CA ASP A 210 -21.98 -3.71 1.75
C ASP A 210 -22.66 -2.43 2.22
N SER A 211 -23.74 -2.55 2.99
CA SER A 211 -24.43 -1.38 3.55
C SER A 211 -23.63 -0.68 4.65
N LYS A 212 -23.94 0.60 4.92
CA LYS A 212 -23.40 1.31 6.10
C LYS A 212 -23.71 0.58 7.41
N ALA A 213 -24.87 -0.07 7.51
CA ALA A 213 -25.22 -0.90 8.67
C ALA A 213 -24.33 -2.15 8.76
N GLY A 214 -23.93 -2.69 7.61
CA GLY A 214 -22.98 -3.81 7.51
C GLY A 214 -21.59 -3.47 8.06
N LEU A 215 -21.12 -2.22 7.95
CA LEU A 215 -19.84 -1.83 8.56
C LEU A 215 -19.84 -2.00 10.09
N SER A 216 -20.90 -1.56 10.77
CA SER A 216 -21.02 -1.74 12.23
C SER A 216 -21.09 -3.21 12.63
N LYS A 217 -21.78 -4.05 11.82
CA LYS A 217 -21.82 -5.51 12.03
C LYS A 217 -20.42 -6.12 11.92
N ARG A 218 -19.65 -5.76 10.87
CA ARG A 218 -18.28 -6.23 10.65
C ARG A 218 -17.34 -5.83 11.78
N GLU A 219 -17.42 -4.58 12.26
CA GLU A 219 -16.61 -4.15 13.41
C GLU A 219 -16.93 -4.95 14.68
N LEU A 220 -18.22 -5.19 14.97
CA LEU A 220 -18.63 -5.98 16.13
C LEU A 220 -18.19 -7.45 16.00
N PHE A 221 -18.25 -7.98 14.79
CA PHE A 221 -17.81 -9.33 14.48
C PHE A 221 -16.32 -9.49 14.73
N VAL A 222 -15.48 -8.64 14.13
CA VAL A 222 -14.02 -8.68 14.27
C VAL A 222 -13.57 -8.54 15.73
N ARG A 223 -14.27 -7.73 16.54
CA ARG A 223 -13.96 -7.59 17.98
C ARG A 223 -14.19 -8.86 18.80
N LYS A 224 -14.99 -9.81 18.30
CA LYS A 224 -15.28 -11.09 18.96
C LYS A 224 -14.39 -12.23 18.46
N LEU A 225 -13.62 -11.99 17.39
CA LEU A 225 -12.72 -12.99 16.82
C LEU A 225 -11.54 -13.26 17.75
N THR A 226 -11.04 -14.49 17.72
CA THR A 226 -9.82 -14.85 18.43
C THR A 226 -8.59 -14.28 17.70
N ALA A 227 -7.45 -14.29 18.39
CA ALA A 227 -6.17 -13.97 17.75
C ALA A 227 -5.85 -14.97 16.61
N THR A 228 -6.29 -16.23 16.73
CA THR A 228 -6.17 -17.25 15.68
C THR A 228 -6.96 -16.86 14.43
N ASP A 229 -8.22 -16.47 14.60
CA ASP A 229 -9.09 -16.06 13.49
C ASP A 229 -8.55 -14.82 12.78
N THR A 230 -8.16 -13.79 13.53
CA THR A 230 -7.58 -12.56 12.95
C THR A 230 -6.22 -12.81 12.28
N ALA A 231 -5.41 -13.76 12.79
CA ALA A 231 -4.20 -14.19 12.12
C ALA A 231 -4.51 -14.95 10.81
N ALA A 232 -5.54 -15.79 10.79
CA ALA A 232 -5.98 -16.50 9.59
C ALA A 232 -6.43 -15.52 8.50
N ILE A 233 -7.18 -14.46 8.86
CA ILE A 233 -7.56 -13.39 7.92
C ILE A 233 -6.32 -12.74 7.31
N ARG A 234 -5.36 -12.35 8.15
CA ARG A 234 -4.13 -11.71 7.67
C ARG A 234 -3.35 -12.62 6.72
N ILE A 235 -3.11 -13.86 7.13
CA ILE A 235 -2.36 -14.83 6.32
C ILE A 235 -3.06 -15.05 4.97
N ALA A 236 -4.38 -15.29 4.99
CA ALA A 236 -5.15 -15.53 3.78
C ALA A 236 -5.08 -14.36 2.80
N VAL A 237 -5.07 -13.11 3.28
CA VAL A 237 -4.92 -11.93 2.42
C VAL A 237 -3.48 -11.78 1.93
N ASP A 238 -2.50 -11.80 2.84
CA ASP A 238 -1.08 -11.59 2.52
C ASP A 238 -0.55 -12.64 1.52
N GLU A 239 -1.14 -13.84 1.49
CA GLU A 239 -0.74 -14.94 0.62
C GLU A 239 -1.10 -14.72 -0.85
N VAL A 240 -2.15 -13.93 -1.14
CA VAL A 240 -2.70 -13.70 -2.48
C VAL A 240 -2.75 -12.23 -2.88
N GLU A 241 -2.45 -11.29 -1.99
CA GLU A 241 -2.45 -9.86 -2.31
C GLU A 241 -1.27 -9.51 -3.21
N PRO A 242 -1.49 -8.97 -4.42
CA PRO A 242 -0.41 -8.49 -5.25
C PRO A 242 0.19 -7.21 -4.65
N GLY A 243 1.50 -7.05 -4.73
CA GLY A 243 2.19 -5.91 -4.13
C GLY A 243 3.71 -6.02 -4.19
N ILE A 244 4.38 -5.09 -3.54
CA ILE A 244 5.84 -5.11 -3.37
C ILE A 244 6.12 -5.49 -1.92
N ASP A 245 6.94 -6.51 -1.70
CA ASP A 245 7.43 -6.85 -0.37
C ASP A 245 8.41 -5.76 0.07
N LEU A 246 8.00 -5.04 1.10
CA LEU A 246 8.79 -3.95 1.68
C LEU A 246 9.73 -4.46 2.78
N THR A 247 9.86 -5.77 2.96
CA THR A 247 10.79 -6.36 3.92
C THR A 247 12.21 -6.28 3.38
N VAL A 248 13.11 -5.70 4.17
CA VAL A 248 14.52 -5.53 3.83
C VAL A 248 15.40 -6.31 4.80
N TYR A 249 16.56 -6.75 4.29
CA TYR A 249 17.48 -7.62 5.02
C TYR A 249 18.89 -7.03 5.23
N PRO A 250 19.04 -5.86 5.87
CA PRO A 250 20.36 -5.23 5.99
C PRO A 250 21.28 -6.02 6.93
N GLU A 251 22.51 -6.24 6.47
CA GLU A 251 23.57 -6.84 7.27
C GLU A 251 24.17 -5.84 8.27
N CYS A 252 24.33 -6.28 9.52
CA CYS A 252 24.95 -5.46 10.56
C CYS A 252 26.47 -5.50 10.49
N ARG A 253 27.11 -4.34 10.26
CA ARG A 253 28.59 -4.24 10.24
C ARG A 253 29.24 -4.51 11.60
N GLY A 254 28.47 -4.41 12.69
CA GLY A 254 28.96 -4.63 14.06
C GLY A 254 28.97 -6.10 14.50
N CYS A 255 28.00 -6.91 14.08
CA CYS A 255 27.88 -8.30 14.51
C CYS A 255 27.70 -9.33 13.37
N GLY A 256 27.65 -8.88 12.12
CA GLY A 256 27.47 -9.73 10.93
C GLY A 256 26.06 -10.28 10.73
N ALA A 257 25.12 -10.05 11.65
CA ALA A 257 23.77 -10.58 11.54
C ALA A 257 22.94 -9.86 10.46
N ALA A 258 22.25 -10.63 9.63
CA ALA A 258 21.19 -10.12 8.76
C ALA A 258 19.95 -9.78 9.59
N ASN A 259 19.50 -8.54 9.48
CA ASN A 259 18.25 -8.11 10.11
C ASN A 259 17.09 -8.43 9.16
N SER A 260 15.87 -8.54 9.67
CA SER A 260 14.66 -8.58 8.86
C SER A 260 13.73 -7.56 9.47
N MET A 261 13.34 -6.57 8.65
CA MET A 261 12.54 -5.44 9.09
C MET A 261 11.79 -4.82 7.92
N PRO A 262 10.65 -4.16 8.15
CA PRO A 262 10.02 -3.35 7.12
C PRO A 262 10.94 -2.17 6.75
N MET A 263 11.00 -1.85 5.46
CA MET A 263 11.72 -0.70 4.93
C MET A 263 11.20 0.57 5.60
N PRO A 264 12.07 1.35 6.27
CA PRO A 264 11.66 2.59 6.89
C PRO A 264 11.24 3.62 5.85
N PHE A 265 10.04 4.20 5.98
CA PHE A 265 9.62 5.37 5.20
C PHE A 265 9.86 6.64 6.03
N THR A 266 11.10 7.13 6.03
CA THR A 266 11.47 8.33 6.78
C THR A 266 11.30 9.60 5.94
N ALA A 267 11.54 10.78 6.53
CA ALA A 267 11.59 12.04 5.79
C ALA A 267 12.63 12.03 4.66
N GLU A 268 13.63 11.14 4.74
CA GLU A 268 14.67 10.95 3.73
C GLU A 268 14.19 10.13 2.53
N PHE A 269 13.02 9.48 2.61
CA PHE A 269 12.51 8.65 1.52
C PHE A 269 12.31 9.45 0.23
N PHE A 270 11.87 10.71 0.31
CA PHE A 270 11.76 11.60 -0.86
C PHE A 270 12.94 12.57 -0.98
N ARG A 271 14.13 12.17 -0.54
CA ARG A 271 15.37 12.96 -0.70
C ARG A 271 16.40 12.23 -1.57
N PRO A 272 17.24 12.98 -2.30
CA PRO A 272 18.35 12.40 -3.04
C PRO A 272 19.38 11.83 -2.06
N THR A 273 19.76 10.57 -2.27
CA THR A 273 20.78 9.90 -1.47
C THR A 273 22.19 10.29 -1.90
N ARG A 274 22.38 10.65 -3.18
CA ARG A 274 23.54 11.33 -3.81
C ARG A 274 23.13 11.64 -5.27
N LEU A 275 23.36 12.86 -5.77
CA LEU A 275 23.19 13.23 -7.18
C LEU A 275 24.49 13.01 -7.96
#